data_AF-A0A9D6NMQ7-F1
#
_entry.id   AF-A0A9D6NMQ7-F1
#
_cell.length_a   1.000
_cell.length_b   1.000
_cell.length_c   1.000
_cell.angle_alpha   90.00
_cell.angle_beta   90.00
_cell.angle_gamma   90.00
#
_symmetry.space_group_name_H-M   'P 1'
#
loop_
_entity.id
_entity.type
_entity.pdbx_description
1 polymer ?
#
loop_
_entity_poly.entity_id
_entity_poly.type
_entity_poly.pdbx_seq_one_letter_code
_entity_poly.pdbx_strand_id
1 'polypeptide(L)'
;DCAFKLFRREILDHVTITSRGATFSAEFLVRSKRRGYGIAEVPVSHRPRQAGSPTGARLHVILRAFKELLLFRVKLWQHES
;
A
#
# COMPACT_ATOMS: atom_id res chain seq x y z
N ASP A 1 3.41 6.83 2.76
CA ASP A 1 3.60 5.60 1.98
C ASP A 1 4.85 5.77 1.12
N CYS A 2 5.91 5.00 1.38
CA CYS A 2 7.09 5.01 0.53
C CYS A 2 6.89 4.01 -0.61
N ALA A 3 7.12 4.42 -1.87
CA ALA A 3 7.01 3.51 -3.00
C ALA A 3 8.17 2.51 -3.10
N PHE A 4 9.26 2.74 -2.37
CA PHE A 4 10.43 1.87 -2.40
C PHE A 4 10.20 0.67 -1.47
N LYS A 5 9.92 -0.50 -2.08
CA LYS A 5 9.65 -1.75 -1.39
C LYS A 5 10.45 -2.86 -2.06
N LEU A 6 11.18 -3.65 -1.28
CA LEU A 6 11.89 -4.84 -1.74
C LEU A 6 11.27 -6.07 -1.08
N PHE A 7 11.02 -7.11 -1.87
CA PHE A 7 10.43 -8.35 -1.40
C PHE A 7 10.99 -9.53 -2.22
N ARG A 8 10.98 -10.72 -1.63
CA ARG A 8 11.33 -11.96 -2.34
C ARG A 8 10.27 -12.26 -3.38
N ARG A 9 10.69 -12.78 -4.54
CA ARG A 9 9.77 -13.14 -5.63
C ARG A 9 8.66 -14.08 -5.18
N GLU A 10 8.99 -15.07 -4.35
CA GLU A 10 8.05 -16.05 -3.79
C GLU A 10 6.83 -15.41 -3.11
N ILE A 11 6.97 -14.21 -2.55
CA ILE A 11 5.84 -13.49 -1.93
C ILE A 11 4.74 -13.21 -2.97
N LEU A 12 5.09 -13.02 -4.25
CA LEU A 12 4.10 -12.80 -5.31
C LEU A 12 3.30 -14.07 -5.67
N ASP A 13 3.91 -15.25 -5.50
CA ASP A 13 3.24 -16.52 -5.75
C ASP A 13 2.26 -16.87 -4.63
N HIS A 14 2.53 -16.37 -3.42
CA HIS A 14 1.70 -16.61 -2.26
C HIS A 14 0.69 -15.47 -2.06
N VAL A 15 1.07 -14.20 -2.13
CA VAL A 15 0.22 -13.06 -1.78
C VAL A 15 -0.51 -12.52 -3.01
N THR A 16 -1.77 -12.89 -3.17
CA THR A 16 -2.66 -12.26 -4.16
C THR A 16 -3.07 -10.86 -3.68
N ILE A 17 -2.96 -9.83 -4.52
CA ILE A 17 -3.36 -8.45 -4.22
C ILE A 17 -4.48 -8.04 -5.17
N THR A 18 -5.52 -7.40 -4.65
CA THR A 18 -6.67 -6.95 -5.45
C THR A 18 -6.74 -5.42 -5.62
N SER A 19 -6.06 -4.68 -4.74
CA SER A 19 -5.95 -3.23 -4.77
C SER A 19 -5.17 -2.74 -5.99
N ARG A 20 -5.71 -1.71 -6.66
CA ARG A 20 -5.10 -1.07 -7.84
C ARG A 20 -4.63 0.38 -7.60
N GLY A 21 -4.66 0.85 -6.35
CA GLY A 21 -4.45 2.25 -5.99
C GLY A 21 -3.72 2.44 -4.65
N ALA A 22 -4.09 3.48 -3.92
CA ALA A 22 -3.44 3.87 -2.66
C ALA A 22 -3.47 2.77 -1.58
N THR A 23 -4.39 1.82 -1.70
CA THR A 23 -4.56 0.71 -0.75
C THR A 23 -3.62 -0.46 -1.00
N PHE A 24 -2.86 -0.48 -2.11
CA PHE A 24 -1.91 -1.56 -2.43
C PHE A 24 -0.95 -1.84 -1.28
N SER A 25 -0.31 -0.78 -0.77
CA SER A 25 0.71 -0.89 0.28
C SER A 25 0.14 -1.49 1.57
N ALA A 26 -1.09 -1.12 1.93
CA ALA A 26 -1.76 -1.63 3.11
C ALA A 26 -2.19 -3.10 2.93
N GLU A 27 -2.81 -3.44 1.79
CA GLU A 27 -3.23 -4.82 1.50
C GLU A 27 -2.03 -5.76 1.46
N PHE A 28 -0.96 -5.36 0.77
CA PHE A 28 0.27 -6.14 0.69
C PHE A 28 0.87 -6.41 2.06
N LEU A 29 0.96 -5.37 2.91
CA LEU A 29 1.52 -5.49 4.25
C LEU A 29 0.68 -6.43 5.15
N VAL A 30 -0.65 -6.27 5.14
CA VAL A 30 -1.56 -7.12 5.93
C VAL A 30 -1.48 -8.57 5.47
N ARG A 31 -1.57 -8.83 4.16
CA ARG A 31 -1.54 -10.21 3.63
C ARG A 31 -0.19 -10.87 3.82
N SER A 32 0.91 -10.13 3.63
CA SER A 32 2.27 -10.65 3.86
C SER A 32 2.49 -11.00 5.34
N LYS A 33 2.02 -10.16 6.27
CA LYS A 33 2.10 -10.43 7.71
C LYS A 33 1.27 -11.65 8.11
N ARG A 34 0.04 -11.81 7.59
CA ARG A 34 -0.78 -13.04 7.78
C ARG A 34 -0.09 -14.28 7.21
N ARG A 35 0.73 -14.08 6.18
CA ARG A 35 1.74 -14.99 5.61
C ARG A 35 2.78 -15.56 6.56
N GLY A 36 3.03 -14.89 7.67
CA GLY A 36 4.21 -15.15 8.49
C GLY A 36 5.51 -14.59 7.87
N TYR A 37 5.43 -13.77 6.83
CA TYR A 37 6.63 -13.11 6.29
C TYR A 37 7.15 -12.05 7.27
N GLY A 38 8.47 -12.05 7.47
CA GLY A 38 9.16 -10.99 8.20
C GLY A 38 9.15 -9.68 7.42
N ILE A 39 8.90 -8.57 8.10
CA ILE A 39 8.88 -7.23 7.53
C ILE A 39 9.84 -6.37 8.35
N ALA A 40 10.74 -5.66 7.66
CA ALA A 40 11.66 -4.72 8.27
C ALA A 40 11.58 -3.38 7.53
N GLU A 41 11.64 -2.29 8.29
CA GLU A 41 11.73 -0.94 7.74
C GLU A 41 13.20 -0.49 7.77
N VAL A 42 13.70 -0.05 6.62
CA VAL A 42 15.07 0.46 6.47
C VAL A 42 15.00 1.95 6.15
N PRO A 43 15.75 2.82 6.84
CA PRO A 43 15.73 4.25 6.56
C PRO A 43 16.25 4.53 5.14
N VAL A 44 15.52 5.39 4.41
CA VAL A 44 15.92 5.85 3.07
C VAL A 44 15.83 7.36 2.96
N SER A 45 16.81 7.96 2.29
CA SER A 45 16.82 9.40 2.02
C SER A 45 15.95 9.72 0.80
N HIS A 46 14.83 10.40 1.04
CA HIS A 46 13.99 10.91 -0.04
C HIS A 46 14.64 12.19 -0.60
N ARG A 47 14.97 12.19 -1.90
CA ARG A 47 15.52 13.38 -2.57
C ARG A 47 14.38 14.22 -3.14
N PRO A 48 14.44 15.56 -3.04
CA PRO A 48 13.45 16.43 -3.65
C PRO A 48 13.44 16.24 -5.17
N ARG A 49 12.26 16.25 -5.78
CA ARG A 49 12.15 16.29 -7.24
C ARG A 49 12.73 17.61 -7.76
N GLN A 50 13.55 17.53 -8.80
CA GLN A 50 14.09 18.71 -9.48
C GLN A 50 13.10 19.32 -10.50
N ALA A 51 12.10 18.54 -10.96
CA ALA A 51 11.09 18.99 -11.91
C ALA A 51 9.74 18.24 -11.76
N GLY A 52 8.66 18.85 -12.25
CA GLY A 52 7.30 18.32 -12.26
C GLY A 52 6.45 18.71 -11.04
N SER A 53 5.16 18.97 -11.25
CA SER A 53 4.24 19.34 -10.16
C SER A 53 3.66 18.10 -9.47
N PRO A 54 3.71 17.98 -8.13
CA PRO A 54 3.12 16.86 -7.40
C PRO A 54 1.59 16.90 -7.49
N THR A 55 1.01 15.98 -8.27
CA THR A 55 -0.45 15.84 -8.43
C THR A 55 -1.13 15.21 -7.21
N GLY A 56 -0.38 14.57 -6.31
CA GLY A 56 -0.90 13.88 -5.13
C GLY A 56 -1.45 14.79 -4.03
N ALA A 57 -1.09 16.08 -4.02
CA ALA A 57 -1.57 17.05 -3.02
C ALA A 57 -2.94 17.67 -3.37
N ARG A 58 -3.54 17.27 -4.51
CA ARG A 58 -4.85 17.78 -4.92
C ARG A 58 -5.94 17.23 -4.00
N LEU A 59 -6.81 18.11 -3.50
CA LEU A 59 -7.85 17.78 -2.52
C LEU A 59 -8.74 16.59 -2.94
N HIS A 60 -9.09 16.50 -4.24
CA HIS A 60 -9.88 15.39 -4.77
C HIS A 60 -9.15 14.03 -4.71
N VAL A 61 -7.81 14.02 -4.82
CA VAL A 61 -6.98 12.80 -4.71
C VAL A 61 -6.97 12.32 -3.25
N ILE A 62 -6.84 13.25 -2.31
CA ILE A 62 -6.87 12.97 -0.87
C ILE A 62 -8.22 12.35 -0.49
N LEU A 63 -9.33 12.99 -0.86
CA LEU A 63 -10.68 12.49 -0.56
C LEU A 63 -10.95 11.11 -1.16
N ARG A 64 -10.48 10.87 -2.40
CA ARG A 64 -10.58 9.55 -3.05
C ARG A 64 -9.79 8.48 -2.27
N ALA A 65 -8.56 8.79 -1.84
CA ALA A 65 -7.75 7.86 -1.07
C ALA A 65 -8.39 7.47 0.27
N PHE A 66 -8.99 8.43 0.98
CA PHE A 66 -9.74 8.15 2.21
C PHE A 66 -10.96 7.24 1.97
N LYS A 67 -11.71 7.49 0.88
CA LYS A 67 -12.85 6.65 0.51
C LYS A 67 -12.43 5.22 0.18
N GLU A 68 -11.35 5.06 -0.60
CA GLU A 68 -10.77 3.74 -0.92
C GLU A 68 -10.30 3.01 0.34
N LEU A 69 -9.68 3.71 1.29
CA LEU A 69 -9.23 3.15 2.57
C LEU A 69 -10.41 2.66 3.44
N LEU A 70 -11.49 3.44 3.53
CA LEU A 70 -12.70 3.06 4.27
C LEU A 70 -13.37 1.82 3.66
N LEU A 71 -13.54 1.79 2.34
CA LEU A 71 -14.08 0.63 1.62
C LEU A 71 -13.21 -0.61 1.83
N PHE A 72 -11.89 -0.46 1.79
CA PHE A 72 -10.96 -1.55 2.05
C PHE A 72 -11.12 -2.09 3.48
N ARG A 73 -11.27 -1.21 4.48
CA ARG A 73 -11.49 -1.59 5.88
C ARG A 73 -12.79 -2.37 6.08
N VAL A 74 -13.87 -1.94 5.44
CA VAL A 74 -15.17 -2.65 5.49
C VAL A 74 -15.07 -4.03 4.81
N LYS A 75 -14.39 -4.13 3.66
CA LYS A 75 -14.18 -5.41 2.97
C LYS A 75 -13.37 -6.41 3.80
N LEU A 76 -12.35 -5.95 4.53
CA LEU A 76 -11.58 -6.82 5.44
C LEU A 76 -12.47 -7.41 6.53
N TRP A 77 -13.37 -6.60 7.11
CA TRP A 77 -14.32 -7.04 8.14
C TRP A 77 -15.32 -8.08 7.62
N GLN A 78 -15.85 -7.91 6.41
CA GLN A 78 -16.79 -8.87 5.81
C GLN A 78 -16.16 -10.22 5.46
N HIS A 79 -14.83 -10.27 5.34
CA HIS A 79 -14.08 -11.49 5.02
C HIS A 79 -13.50 -12.19 6.26
N GLU A 80 -13.80 -11.65 7.45
CA GLU A 80 -13.43 -12.17 8.78
C GLU A 80 -14.62 -12.80 9.52
N SER A 81 -15.81 -12.84 8.91
CA SER A 81 -17.03 -13.52 9.42
C SER A 81 -17.25 -14.88 8.77
#